data_AF-A0A1R2BXV2-F1
#
_entry.id   AF-A0A1R2BXV2-F1
#
_cell.length_a   1.000
_cell.length_b   1.000
_cell.length_c   1.000
_cell.angle_alpha   90.00
_cell.angle_beta   90.00
_cell.angle_gamma   90.00
#
_symmetry.space_group_name_H-M   'P 1'
#
loop_
_entity.id
_entity.type
_entity.pdbx_description
1 polymer ?
#
loop_
_entity_poly.entity_id
_entity_poly.type
_entity_poly.pdbx_seq_one_letter_code
_entity_poly.pdbx_strand_id
1 'polypeptide(L)'
;MVLISKEERQKIYSYLLKEGTLVVKKDVGLEKHQDIPVPNLKVMMVCKSLKSKGHLVEKFNWQWYYFHLSEEGIRAMCEYLGLPTNIRPDYYKAPAVKRPVTDEERPRRGFGRGRGRAKEE
;
A
#
# COMPACT_ATOMS: atom_id res chain seq x y z
N MET A 1 -9.48 18.44 -22.71
CA MET A 1 -10.00 17.07 -22.64
C MET A 1 -8.85 16.13 -22.95
N VAL A 2 -8.48 15.21 -22.05
CA VAL A 2 -7.34 14.29 -22.27
C VAL A 2 -7.88 12.95 -22.74
N LEU A 3 -7.45 12.52 -23.93
CA LEU A 3 -7.78 11.20 -24.46
C LEU A 3 -6.81 10.17 -23.86
N ILE A 4 -7.37 9.13 -23.28
CA ILE A 4 -6.62 8.07 -22.58
C ILE A 4 -7.06 6.76 -23.20
N SER A 5 -6.12 5.95 -23.68
CA SER A 5 -6.44 4.65 -24.26
C SER A 5 -7.03 3.72 -23.19
N LYS A 6 -7.83 2.75 -23.64
CA LYS A 6 -8.42 1.74 -22.72
C LYS A 6 -7.33 0.93 -22.02
N GLU A 7 -6.26 0.60 -22.72
CA GLU A 7 -5.13 -0.17 -22.20
C GLU A 7 -4.38 0.57 -21.07
N GLU A 8 -4.08 1.86 -21.27
CA GLU A 8 -3.42 2.67 -20.22
C GLU A 8 -4.31 2.81 -18.98
N ARG A 9 -5.64 2.94 -19.17
CA ARG A 9 -6.59 2.98 -18.07
C ARG A 9 -6.64 1.65 -17.32
N GLN A 10 -6.66 0.53 -18.03
CA GLN A 10 -6.61 -0.80 -17.42
C GLN A 10 -5.33 -1.00 -16.61
N LYS A 11 -4.17 -0.55 -17.11
CA LYS A 11 -2.90 -0.60 -16.37
C LYS A 11 -2.96 0.18 -15.06
N ILE A 12 -3.49 1.40 -15.08
CA ILE A 12 -3.64 2.23 -13.87
C ILE A 12 -4.58 1.57 -12.85
N TYR A 13 -5.71 1.01 -13.30
CA TYR A 13 -6.67 0.36 -12.40
C TYR A 13 -6.13 -0.95 -11.83
N SER A 14 -5.41 -1.73 -12.63
CA SER A 14 -4.76 -2.96 -12.18
C SER A 14 -3.70 -2.66 -11.12
N TYR A 15 -2.92 -1.60 -11.31
CA TYR A 15 -1.95 -1.14 -10.31
C TYR A 15 -2.62 -0.68 -9.02
N LEU A 16 -3.67 0.14 -9.12
CA LEU A 16 -4.45 0.60 -7.96
C LEU A 16 -5.11 -0.56 -7.21
N LEU A 17 -5.59 -1.60 -7.90
CA LEU A 17 -6.18 -2.77 -7.24
C LEU A 17 -5.13 -3.67 -6.59
N LYS A 18 -3.90 -3.71 -7.11
CA LYS A 18 -2.81 -4.47 -6.51
C LYS A 18 -2.29 -3.81 -5.24
N GLU A 19 -1.83 -2.56 -5.35
CA GLU A 19 -1.18 -1.83 -4.27
C GLU A 19 -2.19 -1.15 -3.33
N GLY A 20 -3.33 -0.71 -3.86
CA GLY A 20 -4.37 0.04 -3.13
C GLY A 20 -4.04 1.49 -2.80
N THR A 21 -2.82 1.93 -3.14
CA THR A 21 -2.36 3.32 -3.00
C THR A 21 -1.60 3.74 -4.24
N LEU A 22 -1.60 5.04 -4.52
CA LEU A 22 -0.84 5.60 -5.64
C LEU A 22 -0.34 6.99 -5.26
N VAL A 23 0.92 7.27 -5.58
CA VAL A 23 1.54 8.56 -5.34
C VAL A 23 1.88 9.17 -6.69
N VAL A 24 1.52 10.43 -6.93
CA VAL A 24 1.71 11.10 -8.23
C VAL A 24 2.33 12.46 -7.99
N LYS A 25 3.50 12.72 -8.60
CA LYS A 25 4.09 14.07 -8.58
C LYS A 25 3.26 15.01 -9.46
N LYS A 26 3.02 16.24 -9.00
CA LYS A 26 2.36 17.31 -9.78
C LYS A 26 3.35 17.89 -10.81
N ASP A 27 3.69 17.09 -11.80
CA ASP A 27 4.56 17.45 -12.91
C ASP A 27 3.94 16.97 -14.22
N VAL A 28 3.63 17.90 -15.13
CA VAL A 28 2.94 17.59 -16.39
C VAL A 28 3.93 17.15 -17.48
N GLY A 29 5.20 17.54 -17.37
CA GLY A 29 6.23 17.25 -18.38
C GLY A 29 6.86 15.87 -18.23
N LEU A 30 6.58 15.17 -17.13
CA LEU A 30 7.15 13.85 -16.88
C LEU A 30 6.55 12.80 -17.83
N GLU A 31 7.39 12.29 -18.73
CA GLU A 31 7.01 11.34 -19.80
C GLU A 31 6.50 10.00 -19.26
N LYS A 32 6.97 9.57 -18.08
CA LYS A 32 6.60 8.30 -17.45
C LYS A 32 6.43 8.47 -15.94
N HIS A 33 5.41 7.83 -15.39
CA HIS A 33 5.28 7.68 -13.95
C HIS A 33 6.32 6.69 -13.39
N GLN A 34 6.65 6.79 -12.10
CA GLN A 34 7.73 6.00 -11.48
C GLN A 34 7.41 4.49 -11.49
N ASP A 35 6.17 4.14 -11.13
CA ASP A 35 5.76 2.73 -10.99
C ASP A 35 4.99 2.19 -12.21
N ILE A 36 4.42 3.08 -13.02
CA ILE A 36 3.53 2.73 -14.12
C ILE A 36 4.15 3.22 -15.43
N PRO A 37 4.27 2.37 -16.47
CA PRO A 37 4.78 2.77 -17.79
C PRO A 37 3.73 3.57 -18.59
N VAL A 38 3.17 4.61 -17.99
CA VAL A 38 2.15 5.51 -18.54
C VAL A 38 2.58 6.96 -18.24
N PRO A 39 2.32 7.92 -19.14
CA PRO A 39 2.61 9.32 -18.90
C PRO A 39 1.94 9.88 -17.65
N ASN A 40 2.68 10.68 -16.88
CA ASN A 40 2.22 11.18 -15.59
C ASN A 40 0.95 12.04 -15.69
N LEU A 41 0.82 12.83 -16.77
CA LEU A 41 -0.38 13.59 -17.08
C LEU A 41 -1.63 12.70 -17.18
N LYS A 42 -1.53 11.54 -17.84
CA LYS A 42 -2.66 10.62 -17.98
C LYS A 42 -3.04 10.02 -16.64
N VAL A 43 -2.05 9.62 -15.83
CA VAL A 43 -2.28 9.11 -14.47
C VAL A 43 -3.00 10.16 -13.62
N MET A 44 -2.52 11.41 -13.62
CA MET A 44 -3.13 12.51 -12.88
C MET A 44 -4.59 12.76 -13.30
N MET A 45 -4.89 12.73 -14.61
CA MET A 45 -6.25 12.93 -15.11
C MET A 45 -7.18 11.76 -14.76
N VAL A 46 -6.70 10.52 -14.82
CA VAL A 46 -7.47 9.35 -14.37
C VAL A 46 -7.79 9.47 -12.88
N CYS A 47 -6.80 9.75 -12.03
CA CYS A 47 -7.01 9.88 -10.59
C CYS A 47 -7.96 11.03 -10.25
N LYS A 48 -7.87 12.17 -10.96
CA LYS A 48 -8.83 13.27 -10.82
C LYS A 48 -10.27 12.82 -11.14
N SER A 49 -10.45 12.04 -12.19
CA SER A 49 -11.77 11.51 -12.58
C SER A 49 -12.32 10.46 -11.61
N LEU A 50 -11.44 9.67 -10.99
CA LEU A 50 -11.82 8.68 -9.98
C LEU A 50 -12.18 9.36 -8.65
N LYS A 51 -11.46 10.41 -8.26
CA LYS A 51 -11.79 11.23 -7.09
C LYS A 51 -13.16 11.87 -7.23
N SER A 52 -13.47 12.47 -8.37
CA SER A 52 -14.78 13.11 -8.58
C SER A 52 -15.95 12.14 -8.48
N LYS A 53 -15.69 10.83 -8.64
CA LYS A 53 -16.67 9.75 -8.47
C LYS A 53 -16.70 9.15 -7.06
N GLY A 54 -15.86 9.62 -6.14
CA GLY A 54 -15.79 9.09 -4.76
C GLY A 54 -14.98 7.79 -4.59
N HIS A 55 -14.33 7.30 -5.64
CA HIS A 55 -13.56 6.05 -5.59
C HIS A 55 -12.17 6.20 -4.95
N LEU A 56 -11.62 7.43 -4.93
CA LEU A 56 -10.31 7.73 -4.35
C LEU A 56 -10.41 8.87 -3.34
N VAL A 57 -9.68 8.73 -2.25
CA VAL A 57 -9.40 9.82 -1.30
C VAL A 57 -8.05 10.41 -1.65
N GLU A 58 -8.00 11.73 -1.89
CA GLU A 58 -6.78 12.44 -2.23
C GLU A 58 -6.27 13.25 -1.03
N LYS A 59 -4.97 13.21 -0.78
CA LYS A 59 -4.24 14.18 0.02
C LYS A 59 -3.16 14.82 -0.84
N PHE A 60 -3.11 16.15 -0.86
CA PHE A 60 -2.09 16.90 -1.59
C PHE A 60 -1.07 17.49 -0.61
N ASN A 61 0.22 17.22 -0.83
CA ASN A 61 1.29 17.76 -0.01
C ASN A 61 2.58 17.93 -0.82
N TRP A 62 3.26 19.07 -0.73
CA TRP A 62 4.59 19.31 -1.31
C TRP A 62 4.69 18.99 -2.81
N GLN A 63 3.67 19.36 -3.60
CA GLN A 63 3.58 19.03 -5.03
C GLN A 63 3.44 17.51 -5.32
N TRP A 64 3.00 16.73 -4.35
CA TRP A 64 2.65 15.32 -4.51
C TRP A 64 1.19 15.09 -4.18
N TYR A 65 0.55 14.26 -5.00
CA TYR A 65 -0.78 13.73 -4.78
C TYR A 65 -0.67 12.31 -4.22
N TYR A 66 -1.22 12.12 -3.03
CA TYR A 66 -1.34 10.82 -2.38
C TYR A 66 -2.78 10.36 -2.53
N PHE A 67 -2.98 9.23 -3.20
CA PHE A 67 -4.29 8.64 -3.40
C PHE A 67 -4.41 7.36 -2.58
N HIS A 68 -5.54 7.25 -1.88
CA HIS A 68 -5.97 6.05 -1.17
C HIS A 68 -7.26 5.53 -1.78
N LEU A 69 -7.34 4.21 -2.00
CA LEU A 69 -8.52 3.57 -2.55
C LEU A 69 -9.62 3.41 -1.49
N SER A 70 -10.85 3.83 -1.80
CA SER A 70 -12.03 3.59 -0.96
C SER A 70 -12.65 2.22 -1.27
N GLU A 71 -13.48 1.70 -0.35
CA GLU A 71 -14.17 0.41 -0.56
C GLU A 71 -15.07 0.41 -1.80
N GLU A 72 -15.72 1.55 -2.09
CA GLU A 72 -16.51 1.73 -3.31
C GLU A 72 -15.63 1.73 -4.57
N GLY A 73 -14.42 2.30 -4.47
CA GLY A 73 -13.43 2.28 -5.54
C GLY A 73 -12.98 0.88 -5.92
N ILE A 74 -12.81 -0.01 -4.94
CA ILE A 74 -12.48 -1.42 -5.19
C ILE A 74 -13.56 -2.09 -6.03
N ARG A 75 -14.84 -1.93 -5.64
CA ARG A 75 -15.98 -2.50 -6.36
C ARG A 75 -16.03 -2.02 -7.81
N ALA A 76 -15.88 -0.71 -8.02
CA ALA A 76 -15.89 -0.10 -9.35
C ALA A 76 -14.73 -0.58 -10.24
N MET A 77 -13.54 -0.80 -9.67
CA MET A 77 -12.39 -1.33 -10.41
C MET A 77 -12.56 -2.81 -10.75
N CYS A 78 -13.11 -3.61 -9.83
CA CYS A 78 -13.44 -5.02 -10.10
C CYS A 78 -14.48 -5.15 -11.20
N GLU A 79 -15.53 -4.32 -11.18
CA GLU A 79 -16.54 -4.28 -12.25
C GLU A 79 -15.91 -3.91 -13.61
N TYR A 80 -15.00 -2.93 -13.62
CA TYR A 80 -14.31 -2.52 -14.85
C TYR A 80 -13.36 -3.59 -15.40
N LEU A 81 -12.71 -4.37 -14.54
CA LEU A 81 -11.76 -5.42 -14.91
C LEU A 81 -12.44 -6.79 -15.12
N GLY A 82 -13.71 -6.94 -14.75
CA GLY A 82 -14.43 -8.22 -14.81
C GLY A 82 -13.96 -9.25 -13.78
N LEU A 83 -13.33 -8.79 -12.68
CA LEU A 83 -12.81 -9.65 -11.62
C LEU A 83 -13.86 -9.83 -10.51
N PRO A 84 -13.89 -10.98 -9.82
CA PRO A 84 -14.79 -11.17 -8.68
C PRO A 84 -14.47 -10.18 -7.56
N THR A 85 -15.53 -9.63 -6.95
CA THR A 85 -15.52 -8.49 -6.01
C THR A 85 -14.76 -8.71 -4.69
N ASN A 86 -14.25 -9.92 -4.44
CA ASN A 86 -13.57 -10.29 -3.20
C ASN A 86 -12.05 -10.01 -3.21
N ILE A 87 -11.48 -9.54 -4.32
CA ILE A 87 -10.04 -9.24 -4.38
C ILE A 87 -9.78 -7.95 -3.62
N ARG A 88 -9.29 -8.09 -2.40
CA ARG A 88 -8.79 -6.98 -1.59
C ARG A 88 -7.34 -6.64 -1.99
N PRO A 89 -7.02 -5.36 -2.18
CA PRO A 89 -5.64 -4.93 -2.39
C PRO A 89 -4.77 -5.24 -1.16
N ASP A 90 -3.44 -5.25 -1.36
CA ASP A 90 -2.49 -5.74 -0.35
C ASP A 90 -2.53 -4.96 0.98
N TYR A 91 -2.98 -3.69 1.01
CA TYR A 91 -3.10 -2.92 2.26
C TYR A 91 -4.03 -3.54 3.31
N TYR A 92 -5.02 -4.35 2.91
CA TYR A 92 -5.88 -5.04 3.87
C TYR A 92 -5.28 -6.34 4.40
N LYS A 93 -4.24 -6.86 3.75
CA LYS A 93 -3.48 -7.99 4.27
C LYS A 93 -2.54 -7.42 5.32
N ALA A 94 -3.09 -7.12 6.50
CA ALA A 94 -2.27 -6.77 7.64
C ALA A 94 -1.19 -7.85 7.78
N PRO A 95 0.11 -7.51 7.87
CA PRO A 95 1.08 -8.49 8.29
C PRO A 95 0.59 -8.96 9.66
N ALA A 96 0.36 -10.28 9.79
CA ALA A 96 0.03 -10.86 11.08
C ALA A 96 1.09 -10.36 12.06
N VAL A 97 0.70 -9.45 12.96
CA VAL A 97 1.59 -8.89 13.96
C VAL A 97 2.08 -10.10 14.73
N LYS A 98 3.31 -10.54 14.45
CA LYS A 98 4.03 -11.47 15.31
C LYS A 98 4.22 -10.67 16.58
N ARG A 99 3.26 -10.81 17.50
CA ARG A 99 3.38 -10.29 18.86
C ARG A 99 4.79 -10.71 19.30
N PRO A 100 5.66 -9.78 19.74
CA PRO A 100 6.91 -10.19 20.32
C PRO A 100 6.55 -11.14 21.45
N VAL A 101 6.98 -12.40 21.31
CA VAL A 101 6.86 -13.38 22.37
C VAL A 101 7.66 -12.80 23.51
N THR A 102 6.97 -12.27 24.52
CA THR A 102 7.61 -11.90 25.78
C THR A 102 8.33 -13.14 26.28
N ASP A 103 9.62 -12.98 26.58
CA ASP A 103 10.57 -14.03 26.98
C ASP A 103 10.24 -14.57 28.40
N GLU A 104 9.02 -15.05 28.63
CA GLU A 104 8.59 -15.64 29.91
C GLU A 104 8.49 -17.17 29.88
N GLU A 105 8.87 -17.83 28.78
CA GLU A 105 8.89 -19.30 28.68
C GLU A 105 10.20 -19.84 28.08
N ARG A 106 11.34 -19.42 28.60
CA ARG A 106 12.59 -20.16 28.38
C ARG A 106 12.75 -21.21 29.50
N PRO A 107 12.78 -22.53 29.18
CA PRO A 107 12.95 -23.56 30.19
C PRO A 107 14.34 -23.40 30.82
N ARG A 108 14.38 -23.30 32.15
CA ARG A 108 15.61 -23.20 32.94
C ARG A 108 16.51 -24.41 32.67
N ARG A 109 17.48 -24.25 31.77
CA ARG A 109 18.57 -25.21 31.58
C ARG A 109 19.82 -24.66 32.26
N GLY A 110 20.23 -25.38 33.30
CA GLY A 110 21.17 -24.90 34.32
C GLY A 110 22.57 -24.56 33.81
N PHE A 111 23.19 -23.63 34.53
CA PHE A 111 24.64 -23.44 34.56
C PHE A 111 25.04 -23.10 35.99
N GLY A 112 25.65 -24.08 36.67
CA GLY A 112 26.31 -23.86 37.94
C GLY A 112 27.59 -23.06 37.74
N ARG A 113 27.88 -22.17 38.69
CA ARG A 113 29.23 -21.69 39.00
C ARG A 113 29.31 -21.20 40.45
N GLY A 114 29.96 -22.04 41.26
CA GLY A 114 30.84 -21.70 42.40
C GLY A 114 30.37 -20.69 43.44
N ARG A 115 29.78 -21.17 44.54
CA ARG A 115 29.82 -20.45 45.83
C ARG A 115 31.14 -20.78 46.53
N GLY A 116 32.09 -19.85 46.45
CA GLY A 116 33.27 -19.83 47.31
C GLY A 116 32.85 -19.62 48.76
N ARG A 117 33.33 -20.50 49.63
CA ARG A 117 33.14 -20.51 51.07
C ARG A 117 34.19 -19.58 51.68
N ALA A 118 33.79 -18.45 52.25
CA ALA A 118 34.65 -17.64 53.11
C ALA A 118 34.14 -17.79 54.55
N LYS A 119 35.03 -18.28 55.41
CA LYS A 119 34.93 -18.35 56.88
C LYS A 119 35.88 -17.28 57.45
N GLU A 120 35.69 -16.97 58.73
CA GLU A 120 36.41 -16.01 59.61
C GLU A 120 35.99 -14.54 59.43
N GLU A 121 35.66 -13.79 60.48
CA GLU A 121 36.05 -13.82 61.90
C GLU A 121 34.88 -13.39 62.81
#